data_AF-D7DY05-F1
#
_entry.id   AF-D7DY05-F1
#
_cell.length_a   1.000
_cell.length_b   1.000
_cell.length_c   1.000
_cell.angle_alpha   90.00
_cell.angle_beta   90.00
_cell.angle_gamma   90.00
#
_symmetry.space_group_name_H-M   'P 1'
#
loop_
_entity.id
_entity.type
_entity.pdbx_description
1 polymer ?
#
loop_
_entity_poly.entity_id
_entity_poly.type
_entity_poly.pdbx_seq_one_letter_code
_entity_poly.pdbx_strand_id
1 'polypeptide(L)'
;MLTRESLTDTESQLAHNLAITLVKQETDVNEVGKVIAYLRSIVNEPDAGLRFFSYLKTLVTHGRQIGHSGRTAGYYRSIERACNQYLQNQQTNAQTMLKILGWAMRLMRYYKVIPI
;
A
#
# COMPACT_ATOMS: atom_id res chain seq x y z
N MET A 1 -23.95 13.14 -4.85
CA MET A 1 -22.82 14.01 -5.23
C MET A 1 -21.55 13.22 -4.94
N LEU A 2 -20.89 12.64 -5.96
CA LEU A 2 -19.64 11.92 -5.78
C LEU A 2 -18.54 12.97 -5.61
N THR A 3 -18.09 13.23 -4.39
CA THR A 3 -16.88 14.03 -4.15
C THR A 3 -15.72 13.33 -4.86
N ARG A 4 -15.22 13.93 -5.94
CA ARG A 4 -13.90 13.61 -6.49
C ARG A 4 -12.89 14.00 -5.41
N GLU A 5 -12.51 13.06 -4.56
CA GLU A 5 -11.38 13.26 -3.67
C GLU A 5 -10.10 13.28 -4.52
N SER A 6 -9.72 14.48 -4.95
CA SER A 6 -8.42 14.72 -5.54
C SER A 6 -7.35 14.63 -4.45
N LEU A 7 -6.21 14.02 -4.81
CA LEU A 7 -5.03 14.09 -3.98
C LEU A 7 -4.49 15.53 -3.95
N THR A 8 -3.89 15.94 -2.83
CA THR A 8 -2.99 17.10 -2.82
C THR A 8 -1.73 16.78 -3.63
N ASP A 9 -0.92 17.79 -3.93
CA ASP A 9 0.37 17.56 -4.61
C ASP A 9 1.28 16.63 -3.80
N THR A 10 1.32 16.82 -2.48
CA THR A 10 2.09 15.95 -1.57
C THR A 10 1.56 14.52 -1.60
N GLU A 11 0.25 14.30 -1.49
CA GLU A 11 -0.33 12.96 -1.52
C GLU A 11 -0.14 12.30 -2.91
N SER A 12 -0.21 13.09 -3.98
CA SER A 12 0.05 12.64 -5.36
C SER A 12 1.48 12.15 -5.51
N GLN A 13 2.45 12.92 -4.99
CA GLN A 13 3.86 12.53 -5.00
C GLN A 13 4.11 11.26 -4.19
N LEU A 14 3.47 11.12 -3.02
CA LEU A 14 3.57 9.90 -2.22
C LEU A 14 2.99 8.69 -2.96
N ALA A 15 1.81 8.82 -3.56
CA ALA A 15 1.18 7.75 -4.35
C ALA A 15 2.06 7.33 -5.54
N HIS A 16 2.63 8.31 -6.24
CA HIS A 16 3.53 8.09 -7.35
C HIS A 16 4.82 7.36 -6.93
N ASN A 17 5.48 7.82 -5.87
CA ASN A 17 6.69 7.20 -5.36
C ASN A 17 6.45 5.77 -4.85
N LEU A 18 5.33 5.53 -4.18
CA LEU A 18 4.87 4.18 -3.80
C LEU A 18 4.72 3.29 -5.03
N ALA A 19 4.00 3.76 -6.05
CA ALA A 19 3.72 2.99 -7.25
C ALA A 19 5.00 2.62 -8.01
N ILE A 20 5.89 3.59 -8.27
CA ILE A 20 7.16 3.34 -8.96
C ILE A 20 8.02 2.35 -8.18
N THR A 21 8.12 2.52 -6.85
CA THR A 21 8.93 1.62 -6.01
C THR A 21 8.42 0.18 -6.11
N LEU A 22 7.10 -0.02 -5.98
CA LEU A 22 6.50 -1.35 -6.02
C LEU A 22 6.57 -1.98 -7.42
N VAL A 23 6.43 -1.18 -8.49
CA VAL A 23 6.60 -1.66 -9.88
C VAL A 23 8.04 -2.08 -10.15
N LYS A 24 9.02 -1.26 -9.77
CA LYS A 24 10.46 -1.58 -9.93
C LYS A 24 10.90 -2.80 -9.14
N GLN A 25 10.21 -3.11 -8.05
CA GLN A 25 10.41 -4.33 -7.24
C GLN A 25 9.56 -5.51 -7.73
N GLU A 26 8.92 -5.40 -8.90
CA GLU A 26 8.08 -6.43 -9.49
C GLU A 26 6.96 -6.93 -8.54
N THR A 27 6.49 -6.05 -7.64
CA THR A 27 5.49 -6.42 -6.64
C THR A 27 4.14 -6.66 -7.30
N ASP A 28 3.49 -7.79 -6.96
CA ASP A 28 2.15 -8.08 -7.46
C ASP A 28 1.13 -7.08 -6.91
N VAL A 29 0.47 -6.37 -7.83
CA VAL A 29 -0.61 -5.42 -7.54
C VAL A 29 -1.80 -6.07 -6.82
N ASN A 30 -2.01 -7.38 -6.97
CA ASN A 30 -3.05 -8.10 -6.25
C ASN A 30 -2.72 -8.23 -4.75
N GLU A 31 -1.45 -8.44 -4.41
CA GLU A 31 -1.01 -8.45 -3.01
C GLU A 31 -1.12 -7.05 -2.39
N VAL A 32 -0.83 -6.00 -3.15
CA VAL A 32 -1.11 -4.61 -2.75
C VAL A 32 -2.61 -4.40 -2.51
N GLY A 33 -3.47 -4.96 -3.38
CA GLY A 33 -4.92 -4.92 -3.22
C GLY A 33 -5.40 -5.53 -1.90
N LYS A 34 -4.81 -6.65 -1.46
CA LYS A 34 -5.15 -7.30 -0.19
C LYS A 34 -4.81 -6.44 1.03
N VAL A 35 -3.65 -5.78 1.04
CA VAL A 35 -3.29 -4.90 2.16
C VAL A 35 -4.18 -3.64 2.20
N ILE A 36 -4.57 -3.12 1.04
CA ILE A 36 -5.54 -2.02 0.93
C ILE A 36 -6.91 -2.44 1.46
N ALA A 37 -7.36 -3.65 1.12
CA ALA A 37 -8.62 -4.19 1.62
C ALA A 37 -8.62 -4.30 3.16
N TYR A 38 -7.49 -4.75 3.74
CA TYR A 38 -7.33 -4.76 5.19
C TYR A 38 -7.45 -3.36 5.79
N LEU A 39 -6.66 -2.37 5.32
CA LEU A 39 -6.74 -1.00 5.83
C LEU A 39 -8.17 -0.43 5.71
N ARG A 40 -8.83 -0.66 4.57
CA ARG A 40 -10.22 -0.24 4.35
C ARG A 40 -11.18 -0.84 5.39
N SER A 41 -11.00 -2.11 5.76
CA SER A 41 -11.88 -2.77 6.73
C SER A 41 -11.75 -2.19 8.14
N ILE A 42 -10.63 -1.56 8.47
CA ILE A 42 -10.35 -1.01 9.81
C ILE A 42 -10.23 0.52 9.81
N VAL A 43 -10.47 1.21 8.69
CA VAL A 43 -10.06 2.63 8.52
C VAL A 43 -10.72 3.59 9.52
N ASN A 44 -11.89 3.23 10.05
CA ASN A 44 -12.63 4.01 11.04
C ASN A 44 -12.36 3.57 12.49
N GLU A 45 -11.54 2.55 12.68
CA GLU A 45 -11.18 2.05 14.01
C GLU A 45 -10.10 2.93 14.66
N PRO A 46 -10.03 2.99 16.00
CA PRO A 46 -8.93 3.61 16.70
C PRO A 46 -7.58 3.03 16.27
N ASP A 47 -6.61 3.91 16.06
CA ASP A 47 -5.23 3.55 15.71
C ASP A 47 -5.12 2.73 14.42
N ALA A 48 -6.06 2.88 13.48
CA ALA A 48 -6.11 2.11 12.24
C ALA A 48 -4.79 2.10 11.44
N GLY A 49 -4.08 3.24 11.38
CA GLY A 49 -2.77 3.30 10.73
C GLY A 49 -1.70 2.50 11.47
N LEU A 50 -1.63 2.57 12.81
CA LEU A 50 -0.74 1.73 13.61
C LEU A 50 -1.04 0.25 13.42
N ARG A 51 -2.32 -0.13 13.49
CA ARG A 51 -2.79 -1.51 13.24
C ARG A 51 -2.45 -2.00 11.84
N PHE A 52 -2.49 -1.12 10.83
CA PHE A 52 -2.05 -1.41 9.48
C PHE A 52 -0.55 -1.73 9.39
N PHE A 53 0.31 -0.90 9.99
CA PHE A 53 1.74 -1.17 10.02
C PHE A 53 2.08 -2.46 10.78
N SER A 54 1.41 -2.72 11.91
CA SER A 54 1.54 -3.98 12.64
C SER A 54 1.12 -5.19 11.79
N TYR A 55 0.03 -5.07 11.03
CA TYR A 55 -0.42 -6.11 10.11
C TYR A 55 0.61 -6.39 9.00
N LEU A 56 1.21 -5.35 8.40
CA LEU A 56 2.27 -5.52 7.40
C LEU A 56 3.48 -6.28 7.97
N LYS A 57 3.89 -5.96 9.21
CA LYS A 57 4.94 -6.71 9.90
C LYS A 57 4.55 -8.17 10.11
N THR A 58 3.30 -8.44 10.53
CA THR A 58 2.81 -9.81 10.67
C THR A 58 2.85 -10.58 9.35
N LEU A 59 2.48 -9.95 8.22
CA LEU A 59 2.58 -10.55 6.89
C LEU A 59 4.03 -10.84 6.49
N VAL A 60 4.98 -9.97 6.82
CA VAL A 60 6.41 -10.21 6.57
C VAL A 60 6.92 -11.40 7.39
N THR A 61 6.58 -11.46 8.67
CA THR A 61 7.04 -12.52 9.58
C THR A 61 6.44 -13.88 9.25
N HIS A 62 5.14 -13.93 8.93
CA HIS A 62 4.40 -15.19 8.75
C HIS A 62 4.11 -15.53 7.27
N GLY A 63 4.48 -14.67 6.33
CA GLY A 63 4.15 -14.81 4.91
C GLY A 63 4.67 -16.08 4.25
N ARG A 64 5.71 -16.72 4.83
CA ARG A 64 6.19 -18.05 4.39
C ARG A 64 5.18 -19.17 4.63
N GLN A 65 4.31 -19.03 5.64
CA GLN A 65 3.26 -20.01 5.96
C GLN A 65 1.94 -19.71 5.24
N ILE A 66 1.74 -18.46 4.83
CA ILE A 66 0.51 -17.98 4.19
C ILE A 66 0.57 -18.08 2.66
N GLY A 67 1.77 -18.00 2.07
CA GLY A 67 1.96 -18.07 0.62
C GLY A 67 2.27 -19.49 0.13
N HIS A 68 1.60 -19.93 -0.94
CA HIS A 68 1.93 -21.18 -1.63
C HIS A 68 3.25 -21.12 -2.43
N SER A 69 3.87 -19.93 -2.56
CA SER A 69 5.16 -19.74 -3.22
C SER A 69 6.09 -18.86 -2.37
N GLY A 70 7.40 -19.14 -2.40
CA GLY A 70 8.40 -18.32 -1.69
C GLY A 70 8.47 -16.85 -2.16
N ARG A 71 7.81 -16.50 -3.28
CA ARG A 71 7.73 -15.15 -3.84
C ARG A 71 6.79 -14.23 -3.04
N THR A 72 5.74 -14.78 -2.43
CA THR A 72 4.73 -14.00 -1.68
C THR A 72 5.34 -13.25 -0.49
N ALA A 73 6.29 -13.87 0.22
CA ALA A 73 7.02 -13.21 1.32
C ALA A 73 7.97 -12.09 0.84
N GLY A 74 8.38 -12.11 -0.43
CA GLY A 74 9.13 -11.02 -1.05
C GLY A 74 8.24 -9.79 -1.24
N TYR A 75 7.04 -9.99 -1.79
CA TYR A 75 6.06 -8.92 -2.00
C TYR A 75 5.66 -8.23 -0.71
N TYR A 76 5.41 -8.97 0.38
CA TYR A 76 5.07 -8.34 1.66
C TYR A 76 6.23 -7.52 2.23
N ARG A 77 7.49 -7.93 2.03
CA ARG A 77 8.65 -7.11 2.42
C ARG A 77 8.76 -5.83 1.61
N SER A 78 8.53 -5.91 0.31
CA SER A 78 8.47 -4.74 -0.58
C SER A 78 7.38 -3.76 -0.16
N ILE A 79 6.17 -4.28 0.10
CA ILE A 79 5.02 -3.48 0.54
C ILE A 79 5.28 -2.83 1.89
N GLU A 80 5.77 -3.58 2.88
CA GLU A 80 6.08 -3.08 4.23
C GLU A 80 7.13 -1.96 4.18
N ARG A 81 8.22 -2.17 3.45
CA ARG A 81 9.28 -1.18 3.29
C ARG A 81 8.78 0.08 2.61
N ALA A 82 8.04 -0.05 1.51
CA ALA A 82 7.51 1.11 0.79
C ALA A 82 6.48 1.88 1.62
N CYS A 83 5.60 1.19 2.35
CA CYS A 83 4.64 1.85 3.24
C CYS A 83 5.35 2.56 4.39
N ASN A 84 6.38 1.97 5.00
CA ASN A 84 7.16 2.65 6.04
C ASN A 84 7.83 3.91 5.47
N GLN A 85 8.43 3.81 4.28
CA GLN A 85 9.14 4.93 3.68
C GLN A 85 8.23 6.11 3.32
N TYR A 86 7.02 5.85 2.81
CA TYR A 86 6.17 6.89 2.23
C TYR A 86 4.93 7.25 3.06
N LEU A 87 4.49 6.38 3.98
CA LEU A 87 3.25 6.58 4.74
C LEU A 87 3.45 6.70 6.25
N GLN A 88 4.67 6.54 6.78
CA GLN A 88 4.90 6.61 8.23
C GLN A 88 4.42 7.95 8.83
N ASN A 89 4.64 9.06 8.14
CA ASN A 89 4.16 10.38 8.59
C ASN A 89 2.62 10.55 8.50
N GLN A 90 1.92 9.60 7.87
CA GLN A 90 0.47 9.58 7.74
C GLN A 90 -0.19 8.58 8.70
N GLN A 91 0.56 7.96 9.61
CA GLN A 91 0.08 6.88 10.48
C GLN A 91 -1.11 7.27 11.37
N THR A 92 -1.23 8.55 11.73
CA THR A 92 -2.37 9.08 12.50
C THR A 92 -3.58 9.43 11.63
N ASN A 93 -3.46 9.34 10.30
CA ASN A 93 -4.52 9.64 9.34
C ASN A 93 -4.73 8.47 8.37
N ALA A 94 -5.43 7.44 8.85
CA ALA A 94 -5.69 6.21 8.10
C ALA A 94 -6.51 6.43 6.81
N GLN A 95 -7.39 7.43 6.79
CA GLN A 95 -8.16 7.79 5.60
C GLN A 95 -7.24 8.33 4.50
N THR A 96 -6.30 9.21 4.84
CA THR A 96 -5.28 9.70 3.90
C THR A 96 -4.38 8.56 3.41
N MET A 97 -3.95 7.65 4.29
CA MET A 97 -3.19 6.46 3.88
C MET A 97 -3.98 5.61 2.87
N LEU A 98 -5.26 5.36 3.13
CA LEU A 98 -6.12 4.57 2.25
C LEU A 98 -6.29 5.23 0.88
N LYS A 99 -6.47 6.56 0.86
CA LYS A 99 -6.57 7.36 -0.36
C LYS A 99 -5.28 7.28 -1.18
N ILE A 100 -4.12 7.50 -0.57
CA ILE A 100 -2.80 7.42 -1.22
C ILE A 100 -2.57 6.02 -1.80
N LEU A 101 -2.80 4.96 -1.02
CA LEU A 101 -2.61 3.58 -1.47
C LEU A 101 -3.56 3.21 -2.63
N GLY A 102 -4.81 3.67 -2.58
CA GLY A 102 -5.78 3.46 -3.65
C GLY A 102 -5.31 4.06 -4.99
N TRP A 103 -4.73 5.27 -4.94
CA TRP A 103 -4.11 5.90 -6.11
C TRP A 103 -2.81 5.22 -6.54
N ALA A 104 -1.95 4.83 -5.60
CA ALA A 104 -0.73 4.08 -5.91
C ALA A 104 -1.05 2.78 -6.67
N MET A 105 -2.06 2.02 -6.23
CA MET A 105 -2.51 0.80 -6.93
C MET A 105 -2.99 1.09 -8.36
N ARG A 106 -3.71 2.20 -8.59
CA ARG A 106 -4.11 2.63 -9.94
C ARG A 106 -2.90 2.95 -10.81
N LEU A 107 -1.92 3.69 -10.26
CA LEU A 107 -0.67 4.03 -10.95
C LEU A 107 0.19 2.79 -11.26
N MET A 108 0.27 1.82 -10.35
CA MET A 108 0.96 0.54 -10.63
C MET A 108 0.39 -0.16 -11.87
N ARG A 109 -0.94 -0.17 -12.02
CA ARG A 109 -1.60 -0.77 -13.20
C ARG A 109 -1.29 0.02 -14.47
N TYR A 110 -1.31 1.35 -14.37
CA TYR A 110 -0.95 2.23 -15.48
C TYR A 110 0.49 2.00 -15.95
N TYR A 111 1.45 1.94 -15.02
CA TYR A 111 2.87 1.74 -15.34
C TYR A 111 3.24 0.34 -15.86
N LYS A 112 2.36 -0.66 -15.67
CA LYS A 112 2.53 -1.96 -16.34
C LYS A 112 2.31 -1.89 -17.85
N VAL A 113 1.52 -0.92 -18.31
CA VAL A 113 1.19 -0.74 -19.73
C VAL A 113 2.03 0.36 -20.36
N ILE A 114 2.38 1.39 -19.59
CA ILE A 114 3.19 2.52 -20.03
C ILE A 114 4.51 2.51 -19.24
N PRO A 115 5.65 2.19 -19.87
CA PRO A 115 6.93 2.11 -19.19
C PRO A 115 7.30 3.41 -18.48
N ILE A 116 7.94 3.26 -17.32
CA ILE A 116 8.46 4.36 -16.47
C ILE A 116 9.87 4.72 -16.91
#